data_AF-A0A1F3IPL8-F1
#
_entry.id   AF-A0A1F3IPL8-F1
#
_cell.length_a   1.000
_cell.length_b   1.000
_cell.length_c   1.000
_cell.angle_alpha   90.00
_cell.angle_beta   90.00
_cell.angle_gamma   90.00
#
_symmetry.space_group_name_H-M   'P 1'
#
loop_
_entity.id
_entity.type
_entity.pdbx_description
1 polymer ?
#
loop_
_entity_poly.entity_id
_entity_poly.type
_entity_poly.pdbx_seq_one_letter_code
_entity_poly.pdbx_strand_id
1 'polypeptide(L)'
;MQLPTPPTDNLYKFIAVFGLIIAVFSSFQMINQVNYLLKKEDAIKLEEELLKLKTFRDSTIETRISPDKNIRYKEDSIRAEFEKVAFSKELKIKAKWFMPILGLSTTVGISAMIFGFILWYRKTQRYQDKILINDAERSLIEKKQFKDKIQFEQEIVFYKKLWKDLTNIKHNLFYIINTQEKYENEDNPEKKKIYYNKVREKIKESIIPMNDLLYFIGENELFYPLIFKKKFKEIRKIFSDTIKDVELISRLSKDYILDDEFADLKGNLEKIEKSMNELLIDIKSNINEYGSIDINEIFSNKIDLNNKVRQ
;
A
#
# COMPACT_ATOMS: atom_id res chain seq x y z
N MET A 1 -30.07 27.59 -23.90
CA MET A 1 -29.59 27.97 -22.55
C MET A 1 -29.63 26.72 -21.68
N GLN A 2 -28.50 26.30 -21.13
CA GLN A 2 -28.46 25.23 -20.14
C GLN A 2 -28.72 25.87 -18.77
N LEU A 3 -29.83 25.51 -18.12
CA LEU A 3 -30.08 25.91 -16.74
C LEU A 3 -29.07 25.19 -15.83
N PRO A 4 -28.43 25.89 -14.88
CA PRO A 4 -27.51 25.26 -13.95
C PRO A 4 -28.25 24.18 -13.15
N THR A 5 -27.80 22.93 -13.27
CA THR A 5 -28.32 21.85 -12.45
C THR A 5 -27.76 22.02 -11.04
N PRO A 6 -28.61 22.13 -10.01
CA PRO A 6 -28.12 22.21 -8.64
C PRO A 6 -27.31 20.95 -8.31
N PRO A 7 -26.27 21.03 -7.47
CA PRO A 7 -25.46 19.88 -7.11
C PRO A 7 -26.35 18.84 -6.40
N THR A 8 -26.80 17.85 -7.16
CA THR A 8 -27.81 16.87 -6.73
C THR A 8 -27.28 15.90 -5.68
N ASP A 9 -25.96 15.76 -5.54
CA ASP A 9 -25.34 14.93 -4.50
C ASP A 9 -25.62 15.47 -3.08
N ASN A 10 -25.65 16.79 -2.93
CA ASN A 10 -25.92 17.42 -1.64
C ASN A 10 -27.38 17.26 -1.22
N LEU A 11 -28.30 17.10 -2.18
CA LEU A 11 -29.73 17.00 -1.90
C LEU A 11 -30.09 15.68 -1.20
N TYR A 12 -29.57 14.54 -1.65
CA TYR A 12 -29.90 13.25 -1.05
C TYR A 12 -29.31 13.09 0.36
N LYS A 13 -28.06 13.56 0.54
CA LYS A 13 -27.42 13.64 1.85
C LYS A 13 -28.20 14.56 2.79
N PHE A 14 -28.62 15.72 2.29
CA PHE A 14 -29.44 16.65 3.06
C PHE A 14 -30.75 16.01 3.50
N ILE A 15 -31.49 15.36 2.60
CA ILE A 15 -32.75 14.65 2.95
C ILE A 15 -32.49 13.58 4.01
N ALA A 16 -31.41 12.81 3.87
CA ALA A 16 -31.05 11.76 4.82
C ALA A 16 -30.78 12.33 6.22
N VAL A 17 -29.90 13.33 6.31
CA VAL A 17 -29.50 13.99 7.57
C VAL A 17 -30.67 14.76 8.19
N PHE A 18 -31.47 15.45 7.37
CA PHE A 18 -32.64 16.17 7.83
C PHE A 18 -33.71 15.22 8.39
N GLY A 19 -33.96 14.09 7.72
CA GLY A 19 -34.83 13.03 8.24
C GLY A 19 -34.35 12.46 9.57
N LEU A 20 -33.04 12.23 9.71
CA LEU A 20 -32.42 11.80 10.97
C LEU A 20 -32.64 12.83 12.09
N ILE A 21 -32.43 14.12 11.82
CA ILE A 21 -32.65 15.20 12.80
C ILE A 21 -34.11 15.20 13.27
N ILE A 22 -35.07 15.11 12.35
CA ILE A 22 -36.50 15.04 12.69
C ILE A 22 -36.78 13.81 13.57
N ALA A 23 -36.27 12.64 13.18
CA ALA A 23 -36.50 11.40 13.92
C ALA A 23 -35.96 11.48 15.35
N VAL A 24 -34.73 11.99 15.53
CA VAL A 24 -34.10 12.14 16.85
C VAL A 24 -34.84 13.17 17.69
N PHE A 25 -35.15 14.35 17.13
CA PHE A 25 -35.83 15.41 17.86
C PHE A 25 -37.24 15.01 18.29
N SER A 26 -38.02 14.39 17.40
CA SER A 26 -39.37 13.93 17.70
C SER A 26 -39.36 12.79 18.73
N SER A 27 -38.39 11.87 18.65
CA SER A 27 -38.22 10.82 19.66
C SER A 27 -37.85 11.40 21.03
N PHE A 28 -36.94 12.38 21.07
CA PHE A 28 -36.55 13.07 22.30
C PHE A 28 -37.73 13.80 22.94
N GLN A 29 -38.52 14.54 22.13
CA GLN A 29 -39.74 15.19 22.61
C GLN A 29 -40.75 14.19 23.13
N MET A 30 -40.94 13.05 22.47
CA MET A 30 -41.84 11.99 22.92
C MET A 30 -41.43 11.45 24.29
N ILE A 31 -40.14 11.16 24.50
CA ILE A 31 -39.61 10.70 25.79
C ILE A 31 -39.85 11.76 26.88
N ASN A 32 -39.58 13.04 26.59
CA ASN A 32 -39.79 14.11 27.56
C ASN A 32 -41.27 14.28 27.94
N GLN A 33 -42.19 14.16 26.97
CA GLN A 33 -43.63 14.21 27.24
C GLN A 33 -44.09 13.03 28.10
N VAL A 34 -43.63 11.82 27.79
CA VAL A 34 -43.93 10.63 28.60
C VAL A 34 -43.42 10.81 30.03
N ASN A 35 -42.17 11.24 30.20
CA ASN A 35 -41.59 11.50 31.52
C ASN A 35 -42.32 12.60 32.29
N TYR A 36 -42.78 13.65 31.60
CA TYR A 36 -43.59 14.71 32.19
C TYR A 36 -44.94 14.19 32.69
N LEU A 37 -45.61 13.35 31.90
CA LEU A 37 -46.89 12.74 32.27
C LEU A 37 -46.73 11.79 33.48
N LEU A 38 -45.69 10.96 33.49
CA LEU A 38 -45.38 10.06 34.61
C LEU A 38 -45.13 10.84 35.92
N LYS A 39 -44.25 11.85 35.88
CA LYS A 39 -43.98 12.70 37.07
C LYS A 39 -45.23 13.39 37.59
N LYS A 40 -46.13 13.82 36.69
CA LYS A 40 -47.40 14.42 37.09
C LYS A 40 -48.36 13.42 37.69
N GLU A 41 -48.44 12.22 37.15
CA GLU A 41 -49.26 11.15 37.73
C GLU A 41 -48.82 10.83 39.16
N ASP A 42 -47.51 10.71 39.39
CA ASP A 42 -46.95 10.48 40.73
C ASP A 42 -47.23 11.64 41.69
N ALA A 43 -47.13 12.88 41.21
CA ALA A 43 -47.47 14.06 42.01
C ALA A 43 -48.95 14.08 42.42
N ILE A 44 -49.86 13.71 41.51
CA ILE A 44 -51.31 13.62 41.81
C ILE A 44 -51.58 12.53 42.85
N LYS A 45 -50.96 11.34 42.70
CA LYS A 45 -51.09 10.23 43.67
C LYS A 45 -50.59 10.63 45.05
N LEU A 46 -49.44 11.28 45.14
CA LEU A 46 -48.88 11.77 46.40
C LEU A 46 -49.82 12.81 47.05
N GLU A 47 -50.37 13.71 46.25
CA GLU A 47 -51.32 14.71 46.75
C GLU A 47 -52.63 14.06 47.27
N GLU A 48 -53.10 12.98 46.63
CA GLU A 48 -54.22 12.19 47.13
C GLU A 48 -53.91 11.49 48.46
N GLU A 49 -52.72 10.90 48.60
CA GLU A 49 -52.29 10.28 49.86
C GLU A 49 -52.16 11.30 50.99
N LEU A 50 -51.56 12.47 50.71
CA LEU A 50 -51.46 13.57 51.67
C LEU A 50 -52.83 14.08 52.09
N LEU A 51 -53.79 14.16 51.17
CA LEU A 51 -55.16 14.56 51.49
C LEU A 51 -55.83 13.52 52.41
N LYS A 52 -55.68 12.23 52.13
CA LYS A 52 -56.20 11.13 52.98
C LYS A 52 -55.60 11.15 54.39
N LEU A 53 -54.30 11.43 54.51
CA LEU A 53 -53.64 11.54 55.82
C LEU A 53 -54.13 12.77 56.60
N LYS A 54 -54.32 13.91 55.92
CA LYS A 54 -54.88 15.11 56.53
C LYS A 54 -56.31 14.88 57.02
N THR A 55 -57.18 14.28 56.21
CA THR A 55 -58.56 13.98 56.61
C THR A 55 -58.62 12.96 57.75
N PHE A 56 -57.76 11.94 57.76
CA PHE A 56 -57.65 10.99 58.86
C PHE A 56 -57.18 11.63 60.18
N ARG A 57 -56.18 12.51 60.11
CA ARG A 57 -55.71 13.25 61.28
C ARG A 57 -56.79 14.19 61.82
N ASP A 58 -57.43 14.94 60.93
CA ASP A 58 -58.43 15.94 61.31
C ASP A 58 -59.69 15.25 61.88
N SER A 59 -60.12 14.10 61.35
CA SER A 59 -61.22 13.31 61.94
C SER A 59 -60.90 12.74 63.32
N THR A 60 -59.63 12.44 63.61
CA THR A 60 -59.19 12.04 64.96
C THR A 60 -59.28 13.22 65.94
N ILE A 61 -59.00 14.44 65.50
CA ILE A 61 -59.03 15.67 66.31
C ILE A 61 -60.49 16.17 66.51
N GLU A 62 -61.37 15.96 65.54
CA GLU A 62 -62.76 16.45 65.55
C GLU A 62 -63.71 15.78 66.55
N THR A 63 -63.25 14.75 67.28
CA THR A 63 -63.99 14.27 68.47
C THR A 63 -64.09 15.32 69.60
N ARG A 64 -63.52 16.53 69.42
CA ARG A 64 -63.57 17.64 70.40
C ARG A 64 -63.89 19.05 69.86
N ILE A 65 -64.23 19.25 68.58
CA ILE A 65 -64.35 20.61 67.99
C ILE A 65 -65.72 20.86 67.32
N SER A 66 -66.21 22.11 67.46
CA SER A 66 -67.49 22.68 66.99
C SER A 66 -67.82 22.41 65.49
N PRO A 67 -69.10 22.12 65.14
CA PRO A 67 -69.56 21.68 63.80
C PRO A 67 -69.34 22.66 62.64
N ASP A 68 -69.04 23.94 62.89
CA ASP A 68 -68.94 24.97 61.85
C ASP A 68 -67.65 24.87 61.00
N LYS A 69 -66.56 24.31 61.55
CA LYS A 69 -65.31 24.13 60.80
C LYS A 69 -65.43 23.04 59.72
N ASN A 70 -66.31 22.06 59.92
CA ASN A 70 -66.47 20.89 59.07
C ASN A 70 -66.96 21.23 57.64
N ILE A 71 -67.74 22.30 57.50
CA ILE A 71 -68.30 22.72 56.21
C ILE A 71 -67.21 23.27 55.29
N ARG A 72 -66.31 24.10 55.81
CA ARG A 72 -65.24 24.74 55.02
C ARG A 72 -64.20 23.75 54.51
N TYR A 73 -63.84 22.75 55.33
CA TYR A 73 -62.95 21.66 54.90
C TYR A 73 -63.55 20.84 53.77
N LYS A 74 -64.86 20.60 53.82
CA LYS A 74 -65.57 19.87 52.77
C LYS A 74 -65.54 20.64 51.45
N GLU A 75 -65.77 21.95 51.46
CA GLU A 75 -65.71 22.79 50.25
C GLU A 75 -64.31 22.83 49.62
N ASP A 76 -63.25 23.01 50.42
CA ASP A 76 -61.87 23.02 49.93
C ASP A 76 -61.46 21.65 49.35
N SER A 77 -61.88 20.55 49.96
CA SER A 77 -61.62 19.20 49.45
C SER A 77 -62.33 18.93 48.10
N ILE A 78 -63.57 19.39 47.96
CA ILE A 78 -64.34 19.29 46.72
C ILE A 78 -63.67 20.13 45.62
N ARG A 79 -63.25 21.35 45.93
CA ARG A 79 -62.57 22.22 44.96
C ARG A 79 -61.24 21.63 44.48
N ALA A 80 -60.44 21.08 45.40
CA ALA A 80 -59.19 20.40 45.04
C ALA A 80 -59.44 19.18 44.14
N GLU A 81 -60.50 18.40 44.40
CA GLU A 81 -60.89 17.27 43.54
C GLU A 81 -61.34 17.74 42.15
N PHE A 82 -62.14 18.80 42.06
CA PHE A 82 -62.53 19.39 40.78
C PHE A 82 -61.34 19.92 39.97
N GLU A 83 -60.38 20.61 40.61
CA GLU A 83 -59.18 21.11 39.95
C GLU A 83 -58.31 19.96 39.42
N LYS A 84 -58.16 18.87 40.18
CA LYS A 84 -57.47 17.65 39.72
C LYS A 84 -58.16 16.99 38.53
N VAL A 85 -59.49 16.86 38.57
CA VAL A 85 -60.26 16.26 37.48
C VAL A 85 -60.18 17.12 36.22
N ALA A 86 -60.33 18.44 36.35
CA ALA A 86 -60.21 19.36 35.23
C ALA A 86 -58.81 19.32 34.59
N PHE A 87 -57.78 19.33 35.42
CA PHE A 87 -56.39 19.31 34.97
C PHE A 87 -55.98 17.97 34.32
N SER A 88 -56.38 16.85 34.92
CA SER A 88 -56.13 15.52 34.33
C SER A 88 -56.83 15.34 32.99
N LYS A 89 -58.04 15.91 32.84
CA LYS A 89 -58.78 15.93 31.57
C LYS A 89 -58.06 16.77 30.52
N GLU A 90 -57.56 17.96 30.88
CA GLU A 90 -56.79 18.81 29.98
C GLU A 90 -55.49 18.13 29.50
N LEU A 91 -54.77 17.49 30.42
CA LEU A 91 -53.55 16.73 30.11
C LEU A 91 -53.83 15.55 29.19
N LYS A 92 -54.89 14.78 29.46
CA LYS A 92 -55.30 13.66 28.60
C LYS A 92 -55.67 14.13 27.20
N ILE A 93 -56.35 15.27 27.07
CA ILE A 93 -56.69 15.86 25.76
C ILE A 93 -55.42 16.28 25.03
N LYS A 94 -54.51 17.01 25.68
CA LYS A 94 -53.23 17.43 25.09
C LYS A 94 -52.39 16.22 24.64
N ALA A 95 -52.24 15.22 25.50
CA ALA A 95 -51.51 13.99 25.18
C ALA A 95 -52.16 13.20 24.02
N LYS A 96 -53.49 13.10 23.99
CA LYS A 96 -54.24 12.38 22.95
C LYS A 96 -53.99 12.94 21.55
N TRP A 97 -53.86 14.26 21.42
CA TRP A 97 -53.59 14.90 20.12
C TRP A 97 -52.10 14.99 19.81
N PHE A 98 -51.26 15.25 20.83
CA PHE A 98 -49.84 15.49 20.62
C PHE A 98 -49.04 14.21 20.33
N MET A 99 -49.36 13.10 21.00
CA MET A 99 -48.62 11.84 20.85
C MET A 99 -48.69 11.25 19.43
N PRO A 100 -49.86 11.20 18.75
CA PRO A 100 -49.93 10.77 17.35
C PRO A 100 -49.12 11.65 16.40
N ILE A 101 -49.10 12.98 16.62
CA ILE A 101 -48.32 13.91 15.79
C ILE A 101 -46.82 13.64 15.91
N LEU A 102 -46.32 13.45 17.14
CA LEU A 102 -44.92 13.09 17.36
C LEU A 102 -44.57 11.71 16.76
N GLY A 103 -45.46 10.73 16.90
CA GLY A 103 -45.29 9.41 16.29
C GLY A 103 -45.23 9.47 14.75
N LEU A 104 -46.12 10.25 14.14
CA LEU A 104 -46.13 10.46 12.69
C LEU A 104 -44.86 11.20 12.23
N SER A 105 -44.46 12.26 12.94
CA SER A 105 -43.24 13.03 12.64
C SER A 105 -41.99 12.14 12.70
N THR A 106 -41.89 11.27 13.71
CA THR A 106 -40.79 10.31 13.84
C THR A 106 -40.77 9.34 12.66
N THR A 107 -41.94 8.81 12.27
CA THR A 107 -42.07 7.89 11.14
C THR A 107 -41.65 8.54 9.83
N VAL A 108 -42.11 9.77 9.58
CA VAL A 108 -41.72 10.58 8.40
C VAL A 108 -40.22 10.85 8.40
N GLY A 109 -39.63 11.20 9.54
CA GLY A 109 -38.19 11.41 9.68
C GLY A 109 -37.38 10.15 9.32
N ILE A 110 -37.76 8.99 9.86
CA ILE A 110 -37.11 7.71 9.57
C ILE A 110 -37.26 7.33 8.09
N SER A 111 -38.45 7.52 7.51
CA SER A 111 -38.66 7.24 6.08
C SER A 111 -37.84 8.15 5.18
N ALA A 112 -37.77 9.45 5.48
CA ALA A 112 -36.94 10.40 4.75
C ALA A 112 -35.45 10.05 4.88
N MET A 113 -34.99 9.66 6.08
CA MET A 113 -33.63 9.19 6.32
C MET A 113 -33.28 8.00 5.42
N ILE A 114 -34.07 6.94 5.48
CA ILE A 114 -33.86 5.71 4.69
C ILE A 114 -33.87 6.02 3.19
N PHE A 115 -34.87 6.78 2.72
CA PHE A 115 -34.99 7.14 1.32
C PHE A 115 -33.83 7.99 0.83
N GLY A 116 -33.39 8.97 1.63
CA GLY A 116 -32.21 9.79 1.34
C GLY A 116 -30.95 8.95 1.18
N PHE A 117 -30.70 8.00 2.09
CA PHE A 117 -29.55 7.09 1.99
C PHE A 117 -29.64 6.16 0.77
N ILE A 118 -30.81 5.59 0.48
CA ILE A 118 -30.99 4.72 -0.70
C ILE A 118 -30.71 5.49 -1.98
N LEU A 119 -31.24 6.71 -2.12
CA LEU A 119 -31.01 7.53 -3.30
C LEU A 119 -29.55 7.98 -3.42
N TRP A 120 -28.95 8.40 -2.32
CA TRP A 120 -27.54 8.79 -2.28
C TRP A 120 -26.64 7.63 -2.71
N TYR A 121 -26.86 6.44 -2.16
CA TYR A 121 -26.07 5.26 -2.50
C TYR A 121 -26.20 4.88 -3.98
N ARG A 122 -27.44 4.81 -4.48
CA ARG A 122 -27.72 4.39 -5.87
C ARG A 122 -27.21 5.38 -6.91
N LYS A 123 -27.29 6.68 -6.64
CA LYS A 123 -26.96 7.73 -7.63
C LYS A 123 -25.54 8.25 -7.52
N THR A 124 -24.98 8.38 -6.32
CA THR A 124 -23.65 8.97 -6.14
C THR A 124 -22.64 7.91 -5.72
N GLN A 125 -22.85 7.24 -4.58
CA GLN A 125 -21.82 6.42 -3.94
C GLN A 125 -21.32 5.32 -4.87
N ARG A 126 -22.22 4.61 -5.56
CA ARG A 126 -21.84 3.53 -6.49
C ARG A 126 -20.86 3.98 -7.59
N TYR A 127 -20.98 5.22 -8.08
CA TYR A 127 -20.07 5.73 -9.11
C TYR A 127 -18.74 6.19 -8.50
N GLN A 128 -18.79 6.82 -7.32
CA GLN A 128 -17.58 7.17 -6.58
C GLN A 128 -16.76 5.92 -6.24
N ASP A 129 -17.40 4.86 -5.74
CA ASP A 129 -16.73 3.59 -5.44
C ASP A 129 -16.06 2.98 -6.68
N LYS A 130 -16.72 3.04 -7.85
CA LYS A 130 -16.12 2.59 -9.12
C LYS A 130 -14.91 3.44 -9.53
N ILE A 131 -14.98 4.76 -9.36
CA ILE A 131 -13.85 5.65 -9.64
C ILE A 131 -12.68 5.30 -8.71
N LEU A 132 -12.95 5.12 -7.40
CA LEU A 132 -11.92 4.72 -6.43
C LEU A 132 -11.26 3.38 -6.79
N ILE A 133 -12.04 2.39 -7.23
CA ILE A 133 -11.50 1.08 -7.67
C ILE A 133 -10.59 1.27 -8.90
N ASN A 134 -11.06 2.00 -9.92
CA ASN A 134 -10.28 2.26 -11.13
C ASN A 134 -8.97 3.03 -10.82
N ASP A 135 -9.04 4.03 -9.93
CA ASP A 135 -7.86 4.80 -9.51
C ASP A 135 -6.86 3.93 -8.71
N ALA A 136 -7.36 3.00 -7.89
CA ALA A 136 -6.53 2.04 -7.19
C ALA A 136 -5.83 1.06 -8.15
N GLU A 137 -6.57 0.52 -9.14
CA GLU A 137 -6.01 -0.34 -10.19
C GLU A 137 -4.96 0.39 -11.02
N ARG A 138 -5.24 1.63 -11.43
CA ARG A 138 -4.28 2.48 -12.13
C ARG A 138 -3.01 2.69 -11.31
N SER A 139 -3.14 3.00 -10.02
CA SER A 139 -2.01 3.19 -9.11
C SER A 139 -1.17 1.90 -8.95
N LEU A 140 -1.80 0.73 -8.96
CA LEU A 140 -1.10 -0.56 -8.94
C LEU A 140 -0.33 -0.82 -10.24
N ILE A 141 -0.93 -0.50 -11.40
CA ILE A 141 -0.27 -0.60 -12.71
C ILE A 141 0.92 0.35 -12.78
N GLU A 142 0.77 1.61 -12.35
CA GLU A 142 1.84 2.61 -12.33
C GLU A 142 3.00 2.16 -11.41
N LYS A 143 2.69 1.61 -10.22
CA LYS A 143 3.71 1.04 -9.32
C LYS A 143 4.45 -0.14 -9.95
N LYS A 144 3.73 -1.02 -10.66
CA LYS A 144 4.33 -2.15 -11.36
C LYS A 144 5.26 -1.67 -12.48
N GLN A 145 4.78 -0.75 -13.33
CA GLN A 145 5.59 -0.13 -14.39
C GLN A 145 6.83 0.57 -13.84
N PHE A 146 6.70 1.27 -12.71
CA PHE A 146 7.82 1.92 -12.05
C PHE A 146 8.84 0.92 -11.51
N LYS A 147 8.39 -0.18 -10.89
CA LYS A 147 9.26 -1.26 -10.43
C LYS A 147 10.00 -1.92 -11.59
N ASP A 148 9.28 -2.24 -12.66
CA ASP A 148 9.84 -2.84 -13.88
C ASP A 148 10.87 -1.89 -14.52
N LYS A 149 10.58 -0.57 -14.55
CA LYS A 149 11.51 0.46 -15.01
C LYS A 149 12.78 0.54 -14.15
N ILE A 150 12.66 0.51 -12.83
CA ILE A 150 13.83 0.54 -11.93
C ILE A 150 14.69 -0.72 -12.14
N GLN A 151 14.05 -1.89 -12.18
CA GLN A 151 14.76 -3.15 -12.41
C GLN A 151 15.51 -3.09 -13.75
N PHE A 152 14.84 -2.62 -14.79
CA PHE A 152 15.43 -2.44 -16.11
C PHE A 152 16.62 -1.46 -16.13
N GLU A 153 16.51 -0.31 -15.47
CA GLU A 153 17.61 0.64 -15.34
C GLU A 153 18.83 0.01 -14.65
N GLN A 154 18.60 -0.80 -13.61
CA GLN A 154 19.66 -1.54 -12.91
C GLN A 154 20.30 -2.59 -13.83
N GLU A 155 19.51 -3.37 -14.56
CA GLU A 155 19.99 -4.36 -15.52
C GLU A 155 20.89 -3.72 -16.58
N ILE A 156 20.53 -2.56 -17.14
CA ILE A 156 21.38 -1.83 -18.10
C ILE A 156 22.72 -1.43 -17.48
N VAL A 157 22.72 -0.91 -16.26
CA VAL A 157 23.95 -0.54 -15.55
C VAL A 157 24.85 -1.76 -15.36
N PHE A 158 24.27 -2.89 -14.99
CA PHE A 158 25.00 -4.14 -14.84
C PHE A 158 25.57 -4.65 -16.16
N TYR A 159 24.79 -4.64 -17.24
CA TYR A 159 25.26 -5.07 -18.56
C TYR A 159 26.38 -4.19 -19.10
N LYS A 160 26.31 -2.86 -18.88
CA LYS A 160 27.40 -1.94 -19.28
C LYS A 160 28.71 -2.24 -18.54
N LYS A 161 28.64 -2.48 -17.23
CA LYS A 161 29.82 -2.85 -16.44
C LYS A 161 30.38 -4.20 -16.90
N LEU A 162 29.50 -5.20 -17.03
CA LEU A 162 29.85 -6.54 -17.48
C LEU A 162 30.53 -6.52 -18.85
N TRP A 163 29.98 -5.76 -19.81
CA TRP A 163 30.56 -5.57 -21.13
C TRP A 163 31.99 -5.02 -21.06
N LYS A 164 32.20 -3.98 -20.26
CA LYS A 164 33.51 -3.36 -20.06
C LYS A 164 34.52 -4.37 -19.52
N ASP A 165 34.14 -5.10 -18.48
CA ASP A 165 35.01 -6.07 -17.81
C ASP A 165 35.34 -7.25 -18.74
N LEU A 166 34.34 -7.82 -19.43
CA LEU A 166 34.54 -8.88 -20.43
C LEU A 166 35.42 -8.41 -21.60
N THR A 167 35.25 -7.17 -22.07
CA THR A 167 36.07 -6.64 -23.17
C THR A 167 37.53 -6.49 -22.74
N ASN A 168 37.77 -6.02 -21.51
CA ASN A 168 39.12 -5.91 -20.96
C ASN A 168 39.80 -7.29 -20.84
N ILE A 169 39.07 -8.26 -20.32
CA ILE A 169 39.54 -9.64 -20.20
C ILE A 169 39.85 -10.24 -21.57
N LYS A 170 38.96 -10.03 -22.55
CA LYS A 170 39.17 -10.48 -23.93
C LYS A 170 40.44 -9.89 -24.54
N HIS A 171 40.69 -8.60 -24.32
CA HIS A 171 41.91 -7.95 -24.81
C HIS A 171 43.17 -8.58 -24.21
N ASN A 172 43.14 -8.90 -22.91
CA ASN A 172 44.25 -9.58 -22.25
C ASN A 172 44.45 -11.02 -22.77
N LEU A 173 43.37 -11.78 -22.96
CA LEU A 173 43.42 -13.13 -23.53
C LEU A 173 44.02 -13.12 -24.93
N PHE A 174 43.57 -12.20 -25.77
CA PHE A 174 44.13 -12.03 -27.12
C PHE A 174 45.63 -11.74 -27.08
N TYR A 175 46.09 -10.87 -26.17
CA TYR A 175 47.53 -10.63 -26.00
C TYR A 175 48.28 -11.91 -25.59
N ILE A 176 47.73 -12.67 -24.64
CA ILE A 176 48.33 -13.91 -24.15
C ILE A 176 48.47 -14.92 -25.30
N ILE A 177 47.39 -15.18 -26.05
CA ILE A 177 47.36 -16.14 -27.16
C ILE A 177 48.39 -15.76 -28.23
N ASN A 178 48.41 -14.50 -28.69
CA ASN A 178 49.39 -14.06 -29.69
C ASN A 178 50.84 -14.12 -29.19
N THR A 179 51.06 -13.90 -27.88
CA THR A 179 52.40 -14.02 -27.30
C THR A 179 52.83 -15.48 -27.18
N GLN A 180 51.88 -16.37 -26.91
CA GLN A 180 52.09 -17.81 -26.91
C GLN A 180 52.41 -18.34 -28.32
N GLU A 181 51.70 -17.91 -29.36
CA GLU A 181 52.02 -18.30 -30.74
C GLU A 181 53.44 -17.86 -31.14
N LYS A 182 53.88 -16.68 -30.69
CA LYS A 182 55.27 -16.22 -30.89
C LYS A 182 56.26 -17.09 -30.14
N TYR A 183 55.91 -17.55 -28.95
CA TYR A 183 56.72 -18.47 -28.16
C TYR A 183 56.88 -19.83 -28.88
N GLU A 184 55.79 -20.40 -29.40
CA GLU A 184 55.78 -21.69 -30.11
C GLU A 184 56.69 -21.67 -31.35
N ASN A 185 56.71 -20.55 -32.06
CA ASN A 185 57.48 -20.37 -33.30
C ASN A 185 58.93 -19.86 -33.09
N GLU A 186 59.37 -19.63 -31.86
CA GLU A 186 60.71 -19.07 -31.58
C GLU A 186 61.74 -20.17 -31.31
N ASP A 187 62.79 -20.23 -32.12
CA ASP A 187 63.86 -21.22 -31.94
C ASP A 187 64.89 -20.78 -30.89
N ASN A 188 65.02 -19.47 -30.62
CA ASN A 188 66.00 -18.96 -29.67
C ASN A 188 65.53 -19.16 -28.21
N PRO A 189 66.30 -19.89 -27.36
CA PRO A 189 65.91 -20.17 -25.97
C PRO A 189 65.75 -18.92 -25.10
N GLU A 190 66.59 -17.91 -25.28
CA GLU A 190 66.50 -16.67 -24.50
C GLU A 190 65.25 -15.87 -24.85
N LYS A 191 64.91 -15.79 -26.14
CA LYS A 191 63.67 -15.14 -26.59
C LYS A 191 62.43 -15.91 -26.15
N LYS A 192 62.46 -17.25 -26.21
CA LYS A 192 61.41 -18.12 -25.63
C LYS A 192 61.18 -17.80 -24.15
N LYS A 193 62.24 -17.69 -23.35
CA LYS A 193 62.16 -17.30 -21.94
C LYS A 193 61.53 -15.91 -21.75
N ILE A 194 61.82 -14.96 -22.63
CA ILE A 194 61.18 -13.63 -22.60
C ILE A 194 59.68 -13.71 -22.89
N TYR A 195 59.26 -14.43 -23.94
CA TYR A 195 57.84 -14.61 -24.27
C TYR A 195 57.10 -15.35 -23.16
N TYR A 196 57.70 -16.39 -22.60
CA TYR A 196 57.19 -17.12 -21.44
C TYR A 196 56.90 -16.17 -20.26
N ASN A 197 57.87 -15.35 -19.87
CA ASN A 197 57.69 -14.40 -18.78
C ASN A 197 56.59 -13.37 -19.07
N LYS A 198 56.48 -12.90 -20.33
CA LYS A 198 55.40 -11.99 -20.74
C LYS A 198 54.03 -12.64 -20.64
N VAL A 199 53.88 -13.88 -21.10
CA VAL A 199 52.63 -14.66 -20.96
C VAL A 199 52.28 -14.81 -19.48
N ARG A 200 53.23 -15.24 -18.66
CA ARG A 200 53.04 -15.44 -17.22
C ARG A 200 52.58 -14.18 -16.49
N GLU A 201 53.26 -13.06 -16.70
CA GLU A 201 52.89 -11.80 -16.04
C GLU A 201 51.53 -11.30 -16.52
N LYS A 202 51.23 -11.40 -17.83
CA LYS A 202 49.92 -10.99 -18.35
C LYS A 202 48.78 -11.86 -17.83
N ILE A 203 49.02 -13.15 -17.66
CA ILE A 203 48.05 -14.05 -17.03
C ILE A 203 47.78 -13.59 -15.59
N LYS A 204 48.80 -13.32 -14.77
CA LYS A 204 48.62 -12.81 -13.40
C LYS A 204 47.81 -11.52 -13.38
N GLU A 205 48.11 -10.58 -14.27
CA GLU A 205 47.35 -9.33 -14.44
C GLU A 205 45.88 -9.57 -14.81
N SER A 206 45.57 -10.70 -15.46
CA SER A 206 44.22 -11.05 -15.89
C SER A 206 43.39 -11.73 -14.80
N ILE A 207 44.04 -12.37 -13.82
CA ILE A 207 43.36 -13.06 -12.71
C ILE A 207 42.50 -12.09 -11.89
N ILE A 208 43.02 -10.90 -11.58
CA ILE A 208 42.31 -9.91 -10.74
C ILE A 208 40.99 -9.45 -11.42
N PRO A 209 41.01 -8.90 -12.66
CA PRO A 209 39.78 -8.53 -13.36
C PRO A 209 38.78 -9.68 -13.51
N MET A 210 39.26 -10.91 -13.68
CA MET A 210 38.39 -12.07 -13.86
C MET A 210 37.75 -12.51 -12.53
N ASN A 211 38.47 -12.45 -11.41
CA ASN A 211 37.89 -12.68 -10.09
C ASN A 211 36.86 -11.59 -9.73
N ASP A 212 37.17 -10.32 -10.01
CA ASP A 212 36.25 -9.20 -9.80
C ASP A 212 34.98 -9.37 -10.62
N LEU A 213 35.11 -9.81 -11.87
CA LEU A 213 33.99 -10.14 -12.74
C LEU A 213 33.13 -11.27 -12.16
N LEU A 214 33.74 -12.37 -11.71
CA LEU A 214 33.03 -13.51 -11.13
C LEU A 214 32.30 -13.14 -9.83
N TYR A 215 32.94 -12.34 -8.98
CA TYR A 215 32.33 -11.80 -7.77
C TYR A 215 31.12 -10.92 -8.12
N PHE A 216 31.31 -9.99 -9.07
CA PHE A 216 30.24 -9.12 -9.54
C PHE A 216 29.05 -9.90 -10.12
N ILE A 217 29.30 -10.95 -10.91
CA ILE A 217 28.24 -11.83 -11.43
C ILE A 217 27.51 -12.56 -10.28
N GLY A 218 28.25 -13.05 -9.27
CA GLY A 218 27.66 -13.74 -8.12
C GLY A 218 26.70 -12.84 -7.32
N GLU A 219 27.14 -11.63 -7.00
CA GLU A 219 26.34 -10.65 -6.25
C GLU A 219 25.08 -10.21 -7.01
N ASN A 220 25.11 -10.27 -8.34
CA ASN A 220 24.01 -9.79 -9.20
C ASN A 220 23.25 -10.92 -9.89
N GLU A 221 23.34 -12.17 -9.39
CA GLU A 221 22.74 -13.34 -10.03
C GLU A 221 21.22 -13.18 -10.26
N LEU A 222 20.52 -12.45 -9.38
CA LEU A 222 19.07 -12.23 -9.48
C LEU A 222 18.64 -11.42 -10.71
N PHE A 223 19.53 -10.60 -11.27
CA PHE A 223 19.25 -9.69 -12.39
C PHE A 223 19.52 -10.31 -13.76
N TYR A 224 20.04 -11.53 -13.80
CA TYR A 224 20.38 -12.18 -15.07
C TYR A 224 19.28 -13.16 -15.52
N PRO A 225 18.90 -13.13 -16.81
CA PRO A 225 18.14 -14.19 -17.44
C PRO A 225 18.76 -15.57 -17.20
N LEU A 226 17.93 -16.61 -17.14
CA LEU A 226 18.38 -17.98 -16.84
C LEU A 226 19.49 -18.47 -17.80
N ILE A 227 19.43 -18.06 -19.07
CA ILE A 227 20.44 -18.39 -20.09
C ILE A 227 21.82 -17.81 -19.74
N PHE A 228 21.88 -16.60 -19.20
CA PHE A 228 23.12 -15.98 -18.75
C PHE A 228 23.69 -16.69 -17.53
N LYS A 229 22.84 -17.06 -16.56
CA LYS A 229 23.30 -17.82 -15.39
C LYS A 229 24.01 -19.11 -15.79
N LYS A 230 23.48 -19.83 -16.78
CA LYS A 230 24.12 -21.05 -17.30
C LYS A 230 25.48 -20.75 -17.92
N LYS A 231 25.56 -19.77 -18.82
CA LYS A 231 26.82 -19.36 -19.47
C LYS A 231 27.86 -18.87 -18.47
N PHE A 232 27.46 -18.10 -17.47
CA PHE A 232 28.37 -17.66 -16.41
C PHE A 232 28.90 -18.80 -15.56
N LYS A 233 28.09 -19.82 -15.26
CA LYS A 233 28.57 -21.03 -14.57
C LYS A 233 29.60 -21.78 -15.40
N GLU A 234 29.38 -21.89 -16.71
CA GLU A 234 30.34 -22.49 -17.64
C GLU A 234 31.65 -21.69 -17.69
N ILE A 235 31.58 -20.38 -17.90
CA ILE A 235 32.76 -19.49 -17.89
C ILE A 235 33.50 -19.57 -16.56
N ARG A 236 32.79 -19.53 -15.42
CA ARG A 236 33.38 -19.66 -14.09
C ARG A 236 34.14 -20.97 -13.92
N LYS A 237 33.59 -22.08 -14.43
CA LYS A 237 34.24 -23.38 -14.38
C LYS A 237 35.52 -23.39 -15.21
N ILE A 238 35.44 -23.01 -16.49
CA ILE A 238 36.60 -22.98 -17.39
C ILE A 238 37.68 -22.04 -16.84
N PHE A 239 37.27 -20.91 -16.27
CA PHE A 239 38.20 -19.95 -15.70
C PHE A 239 38.89 -20.45 -14.43
N SER A 240 38.14 -21.11 -13.55
CA SER A 240 38.72 -21.75 -12.37
C SER A 240 39.73 -22.83 -12.73
N ASP A 241 39.50 -23.57 -13.81
CA ASP A 241 40.43 -24.61 -14.27
C ASP A 241 41.70 -23.96 -14.88
N THR A 242 41.53 -22.88 -15.66
CA THR A 242 42.65 -22.11 -16.22
C THR A 242 43.55 -21.49 -15.13
N ILE A 243 42.97 -20.99 -14.03
CA ILE A 243 43.77 -20.51 -12.89
C ILE A 243 44.63 -21.64 -12.30
N LYS A 244 44.08 -22.85 -12.16
CA LYS A 244 44.85 -24.00 -11.64
C LYS A 244 46.00 -24.37 -12.55
N ASP A 245 45.78 -24.37 -13.87
CA ASP A 245 46.82 -24.67 -14.87
C ASP A 245 47.96 -23.65 -14.78
N VAL A 246 47.61 -22.37 -14.66
CA VAL A 246 48.57 -21.27 -14.49
C VAL A 246 49.35 -21.41 -13.19
N GLU A 247 48.67 -21.73 -12.09
CA GLU A 247 49.34 -21.96 -10.81
C GLU A 247 50.29 -23.15 -10.89
N LEU A 248 49.89 -24.25 -11.54
CA LEU A 248 50.70 -25.44 -11.74
C LEU A 248 51.98 -25.10 -12.55
N ILE A 249 51.82 -24.45 -13.71
CA ILE A 249 52.92 -23.97 -14.55
C ILE A 249 53.85 -23.04 -13.74
N SER A 250 53.27 -22.15 -12.91
CA SER A 250 54.06 -21.23 -12.08
C SER A 250 54.90 -21.93 -11.01
N ARG A 251 54.50 -23.14 -10.57
CA ARG A 251 55.23 -23.97 -9.60
C ARG A 251 56.30 -24.83 -10.28
N LEU A 252 56.01 -25.36 -11.47
CA LEU A 252 56.91 -26.26 -12.22
C LEU A 252 58.02 -25.53 -12.97
N SER A 253 57.77 -24.30 -13.41
CA SER A 253 58.67 -23.48 -14.24
C SER A 253 59.93 -22.94 -13.57
N LYS A 254 60.31 -23.41 -12.37
CA LYS A 254 61.59 -22.98 -11.79
C LYS A 254 62.78 -23.42 -12.63
N ASP A 255 62.70 -24.57 -13.32
CA ASP A 255 63.87 -25.15 -13.99
C ASP A 255 63.63 -25.78 -15.39
N TYR A 256 62.38 -26.01 -15.85
CA TYR A 256 62.12 -26.60 -17.17
C TYR A 256 60.92 -25.99 -17.90
N ILE A 257 61.04 -25.97 -19.23
CA ILE A 257 59.96 -25.67 -20.17
C ILE A 257 59.21 -26.99 -20.45
N LEU A 258 57.93 -27.06 -20.07
CA LEU A 258 57.05 -28.20 -20.37
C LEU A 258 56.13 -27.81 -21.53
N ASP A 259 56.49 -28.22 -22.74
CA ASP A 259 55.73 -27.90 -23.95
C ASP A 259 54.29 -28.46 -23.92
N ASP A 260 54.09 -29.63 -23.28
CA ASP A 260 52.77 -30.26 -23.15
C ASP A 260 51.79 -29.44 -22.30
N GLU A 261 52.25 -28.84 -21.20
CA GLU A 261 51.40 -28.00 -20.31
C GLU A 261 50.97 -26.69 -20.99
N PHE A 262 51.80 -26.18 -21.91
CA PHE A 262 51.45 -25.01 -22.71
C PHE A 262 50.36 -25.29 -23.73
N ALA A 263 50.33 -26.50 -24.30
CA ALA A 263 49.29 -26.92 -25.24
C ALA A 263 47.91 -26.97 -24.55
N ASP A 264 47.84 -27.53 -23.35
CA ASP A 264 46.62 -27.57 -22.54
C ASP A 264 46.14 -26.16 -22.16
N LEU A 265 47.06 -25.29 -21.75
CA LEU A 265 46.76 -23.89 -21.45
C LEU A 265 46.16 -23.18 -22.68
N LYS A 266 46.74 -23.36 -23.86
CA LYS A 266 46.23 -22.77 -25.11
C LYS A 266 44.79 -23.20 -25.37
N GLY A 267 44.53 -24.50 -25.31
CA GLY A 267 43.20 -25.06 -25.54
C GLY A 267 42.16 -24.54 -24.54
N ASN A 268 42.56 -24.28 -23.29
CA ASN A 268 41.67 -23.67 -22.29
C ASN A 268 41.43 -22.17 -22.56
N LEU A 269 42.47 -21.41 -22.94
CA LEU A 269 42.34 -20.00 -23.30
C LEU A 269 41.43 -19.78 -24.51
N GLU A 270 41.57 -20.62 -25.56
CA GLU A 270 40.71 -20.57 -26.76
C GLU A 270 39.24 -20.88 -26.43
N LYS A 271 38.98 -21.86 -25.54
CA LYS A 271 37.63 -22.16 -25.05
C LYS A 271 37.04 -20.98 -24.29
N ILE A 272 37.82 -20.32 -23.42
CA ILE A 272 37.38 -19.11 -22.70
C ILE A 272 37.03 -18.01 -23.71
N GLU A 273 37.92 -17.72 -24.66
CA GLU A 273 37.70 -16.68 -25.64
C GLU A 273 36.41 -16.93 -26.44
N LYS A 274 36.18 -18.17 -26.89
CA LYS A 274 34.96 -18.55 -27.58
C LYS A 274 33.72 -18.32 -26.72
N SER A 275 33.68 -18.83 -25.49
CA SER A 275 32.55 -18.65 -24.57
C SER A 275 32.29 -17.18 -24.24
N MET A 276 33.36 -16.38 -24.09
CA MET A 276 33.25 -14.94 -23.87
C MET A 276 32.68 -14.20 -25.09
N ASN A 277 33.08 -14.58 -26.30
CA ASN A 277 32.54 -14.00 -27.54
C ASN A 277 31.05 -14.30 -27.69
N GLU A 278 30.63 -15.54 -27.44
CA GLU A 278 29.21 -15.91 -27.45
C GLU A 278 28.41 -15.12 -26.40
N LEU A 279 28.95 -14.96 -25.19
CA LEU A 279 28.31 -14.17 -24.15
C LEU A 279 28.22 -12.68 -24.51
N LEU A 280 29.29 -12.10 -25.07
CA LEU A 280 29.29 -10.72 -25.55
C LEU A 280 28.24 -10.53 -26.64
N ILE A 281 28.12 -11.45 -27.60
CA ILE A 281 27.08 -11.37 -28.64
C ILE A 281 25.69 -11.32 -28.01
N ASP A 282 25.40 -12.19 -27.04
CA ASP A 282 24.10 -12.18 -26.38
C ASP A 282 23.85 -10.90 -25.57
N ILE A 283 24.85 -10.43 -24.81
CA ILE A 283 24.75 -9.18 -24.04
C ILE A 283 24.48 -8.01 -25.00
N LYS A 284 25.20 -7.96 -26.12
CA LYS A 284 25.00 -6.92 -27.14
C LYS A 284 23.60 -7.02 -27.76
N SER A 285 23.12 -8.22 -28.03
CA SER A 285 21.76 -8.44 -28.54
C SER A 285 20.72 -7.90 -27.55
N ASN A 286 20.85 -8.23 -26.26
CA ASN A 286 19.94 -7.73 -25.24
C ASN A 286 20.05 -6.21 -25.09
N ILE A 287 21.26 -5.64 -25.02
CA ILE A 287 21.46 -4.18 -24.98
C ILE A 287 20.81 -3.50 -26.20
N ASN A 288 20.91 -4.08 -27.39
CA ASN A 288 20.35 -3.51 -28.62
C ASN A 288 18.82 -3.63 -28.68
N GLU A 289 18.26 -4.73 -28.20
CA GLU A 289 16.82 -4.88 -28.00
C GLU A 289 16.28 -3.74 -27.13
N TYR A 290 17.06 -3.33 -26.14
CA TYR A 290 16.77 -2.21 -25.24
C TYR A 290 17.12 -0.83 -25.80
N GLY A 291 18.14 -0.73 -26.66
CA GLY A 291 18.70 0.52 -27.18
C GLY A 291 17.86 1.23 -28.24
N SER A 292 16.73 0.65 -28.65
CA SER A 292 15.67 1.37 -29.36
C SER A 292 14.94 2.39 -28.46
N ILE A 293 15.16 2.33 -27.14
CA ILE A 293 14.64 3.28 -26.16
C ILE A 293 15.71 4.33 -25.90
N ASP A 294 15.41 5.61 -26.18
CA ASP A 294 16.35 6.70 -25.94
C ASP A 294 16.65 6.84 -24.43
N ILE A 295 17.80 6.33 -24.03
CA ILE A 295 18.25 6.34 -22.64
C ILE A 295 18.38 7.78 -22.12
N ASN A 296 18.69 8.75 -22.98
CA ASN A 296 18.80 10.17 -22.58
C ASN A 296 17.42 10.79 -22.28
N GLU A 297 16.35 10.30 -22.91
CA GLU A 297 14.97 10.69 -22.61
C GLU A 297 14.50 10.14 -21.24
N ILE A 298 15.00 8.97 -20.84
CA ILE A 298 14.70 8.37 -19.53
C ILE A 298 15.34 9.16 -18.38
N PHE A 299 16.59 9.61 -18.55
CA PHE A 299 17.31 10.35 -17.51
C PHE A 299 16.89 11.83 -17.41
N SER A 300 16.48 12.47 -18.50
CA SER A 300 16.03 13.87 -18.50
C SER A 300 14.70 14.06 -17.76
N ASN A 301 13.76 13.10 -17.86
CA ASN A 301 12.50 13.13 -17.11
C ASN A 301 12.65 12.89 -15.59
N LYS A 302 13.79 12.35 -15.14
CA LYS A 302 14.03 12.03 -13.72
C LYS A 302 14.28 13.27 -12.86
N ILE A 303 14.71 14.38 -13.46
CA ILE A 303 14.93 15.67 -12.77
C ILE A 303 13.59 16.35 -12.43
N ASP A 304 12.56 16.16 -13.26
CA ASP A 304 11.26 16.82 -13.08
C ASP A 304 10.31 16.06 -12.13
N LEU A 305 10.44 14.73 -12.05
CA LEU A 305 9.60 13.87 -11.20
C LEU A 305 9.93 13.96 -9.71
N ASN A 306 11.20 14.18 -9.33
CA ASN A 306 11.58 14.40 -7.93
C ASN A 306 11.02 15.71 -7.34
N ASN A 307 10.68 16.69 -8.19
CA ASN A 307 10.02 17.93 -7.78
C ASN A 307 8.51 17.77 -7.60
N LYS A 308 7.86 16.84 -8.32
CA LYS A 308 6.41 16.56 -8.19
C LYS A 308 6.05 15.64 -7.03
N VAL A 309 6.95 14.75 -6.60
CA VAL A 309 6.70 13.86 -5.42
C VAL A 309 6.91 14.60 -4.09
N ARG A 310 7.48 15.81 -4.11
CA ARG A 310 7.69 16.68 -2.93
C ARG A 310 6.63 17.77 -2.74
N GLN A 311 5.63 17.87 -3.62
CA GLN A 311 4.48 18.77 -3.50
C GLN A 311 3.23 17.99 -3.13
#